data_AF-A0A923VWV6-F1
#
_entry.id   AF-A0A923VWV6-F1
#
_cell.length_a   1.000
_cell.length_b   1.000
_cell.length_c   1.000
_cell.angle_alpha   90.00
_cell.angle_beta   90.00
_cell.angle_gamma   90.00
#
_symmetry.space_group_name_H-M   'P 1'
#
loop_
_entity.id
_entity.type
_entity.pdbx_description
1 polymer ?
#
loop_
_entity_poly.entity_id
_entity_poly.type
_entity_poly.pdbx_seq_one_letter_code
_entity_poly.pdbx_strand_id
1 'polypeptide(L)' 'IGAKNDSMDPEHMKWMSNEVQNGSFLYCPNGSHCALYDDQEIYMAGLTKFILEVNKGQKKIKL' A
#
# COMPACT_ATOMS: atom_id res chain seq x y z
N ILE A 1 -2.17 1.80 -1.79
CA ILE A 1 -0.84 2.31 -1.42
C ILE A 1 -0.97 3.81 -1.37
N GLY A 2 -0.74 4.44 -0.23
CA GLY A 2 -0.77 5.91 -0.12
C GLY A 2 0.60 6.40 0.33
N ALA A 3 0.93 7.65 0.00
CA ALA A 3 2.22 8.23 0.34
C ALA A 3 2.06 9.57 1.06
N LYS A 4 3.05 9.95 1.87
CA LYS A 4 2.99 11.16 2.70
C LYS A 4 2.90 12.45 1.88
N ASN A 5 3.65 12.53 0.77
CA ASN A 5 3.75 13.72 -0.07
C ASN A 5 2.90 13.60 -1.35
N ASP A 6 1.94 12.68 -1.36
CA ASP A 6 1.03 12.49 -2.49
C ASP A 6 0.04 13.67 -2.58
N SER A 7 -0.32 14.05 -3.80
CA SER A 7 -1.40 15.01 -4.04
C SER A 7 -2.79 14.39 -3.79
N MET A 8 -2.87 13.06 -3.76
CA MET A 8 -4.01 12.31 -3.25
C MET A 8 -3.96 12.19 -1.73
N ASP A 9 -5.11 12.25 -1.05
CA ASP A 9 -5.18 12.09 0.42
C ASP A 9 -4.92 10.62 0.84
N PRO A 10 -3.77 10.31 1.48
CA PRO A 10 -3.43 8.96 1.87
C PRO A 10 -4.33 8.39 2.98
N GLU A 11 -4.94 9.24 3.83
CA GLU A 11 -5.86 8.77 4.87
C GLU A 11 -7.21 8.38 4.25
N HIS A 12 -7.67 9.11 3.21
CA HIS A 12 -8.83 8.67 2.45
C HIS A 12 -8.58 7.33 1.74
N MET A 13 -7.39 7.13 1.16
CA MET A 13 -7.01 5.85 0.56
C MET A 13 -6.96 4.69 1.56
N LYS A 14 -6.50 4.98 2.78
CA LYS A 14 -6.51 4.03 3.89
C LYS A 14 -7.93 3.70 4.34
N TRP A 15 -8.82 4.70 4.44
CA TRP A 15 -10.24 4.46 4.69
C TRP A 15 -10.86 3.56 3.61
N MET A 16 -10.67 3.89 2.33
CA MET A 16 -11.17 3.06 1.22
C MET A 16 -10.68 1.60 1.30
N SER A 17 -9.43 1.38 1.73
CA SER A 17 -8.90 0.02 1.91
C SER A 17 -9.61 -0.79 3.00
N ASN A 18 -10.25 -0.14 3.97
CA ASN A 18 -11.02 -0.81 5.02
C ASN A 18 -12.44 -1.18 4.55
N GLU A 19 -13.01 -0.40 3.63
CA GLU A 19 -14.34 -0.64 3.07
C GLU A 19 -14.35 -1.80 2.06
N VAL A 20 -13.23 -2.05 1.39
CA VAL A 20 -13.08 -3.21 0.50
C VAL A 20 -12.91 -4.49 1.34
N GLN A 21 -13.73 -5.52 1.06
CA GLN A 21 -13.83 -6.77 1.84
C GLN A 21 -12.47 -7.40 2.22
N ASN A 22 -11.49 -7.36 1.32
CA ASN A 22 -10.15 -7.93 1.46
C ASN A 22 -9.05 -6.88 1.26
N GLY A 23 -9.37 -5.60 1.51
CA GLY A 23 -8.45 -4.49 1.27
C GLY A 23 -7.25 -4.52 2.21
N SER A 24 -6.09 -4.17 1.65
CA SER A 24 -4.80 -4.06 2.35
C SER A 24 -4.19 -2.71 1.99
N PHE A 25 -3.55 -2.05 2.96
CA PHE A 25 -3.00 -0.72 2.79
C PHE A 25 -1.53 -0.67 3.17
N LEU A 26 -0.71 -0.16 2.26
CA LEU A 26 0.69 0.15 2.47
C LEU A 26 0.85 1.67 2.48
N TYR A 27 1.60 2.18 3.45
CA TYR A 27 1.95 3.60 3.56
C TYR A 27 3.42 3.82 3.22
N CYS A 28 3.69 4.74 2.30
CA CYS A 28 5.03 5.16 1.90
C CYS A 28 5.38 6.51 2.57
N PRO A 29 6.14 6.53 3.68
CA PRO A 29 6.40 7.75 4.45
C PRO A 29 7.28 8.77 3.71
N ASN A 30 8.09 8.33 2.74
CA ASN A 30 8.95 9.21 1.95
C ASN A 30 8.42 9.44 0.53
N GLY A 31 7.39 8.70 0.11
CA GLY A 31 6.87 8.75 -1.25
C GLY A 31 5.97 9.95 -1.53
N SER A 32 5.80 10.23 -2.81
CA SER A 32 4.81 11.16 -3.37
C SER A 32 3.80 10.38 -4.23
N HIS A 33 3.15 11.06 -5.18
CA HIS A 33 2.22 10.45 -6.13
C HIS A 33 2.83 9.25 -6.88
N CYS A 34 4.15 9.31 -7.11
CA CYS A 34 4.91 8.26 -7.77
C CYS A 34 5.76 7.45 -6.77
N ALA A 35 5.15 6.98 -5.67
CA ALA A 35 5.73 6.14 -4.61
C ALA A 35 6.65 5.00 -5.09
N LEU A 36 6.36 4.47 -6.29
CA LEU A 36 7.16 3.46 -6.98
C LEU A 36 8.63 3.89 -7.22
N TYR A 37 8.88 5.19 -7.41
CA TYR A 37 10.18 5.74 -7.78
C TYR A 37 10.89 6.40 -6.60
N ASP A 38 10.16 7.15 -5.78
CA ASP A 38 10.73 7.98 -4.70
C ASP A 38 10.78 7.28 -3.33
N ASP A 39 9.96 6.24 -3.11
CA ASP A 39 10.01 5.35 -1.94
C ASP A 39 10.01 3.88 -2.37
N GLN A 40 10.86 3.59 -3.36
CA GLN A 40 10.92 2.32 -4.06
C GLN A 40 11.13 1.13 -3.13
N GLU A 41 11.97 1.26 -2.10
CA GLU A 41 12.26 0.17 -1.16
C GLU A 41 11.00 -0.29 -0.41
N ILE A 42 10.24 0.66 0.15
CA ILE A 42 9.00 0.37 0.88
C ILE A 42 7.92 -0.11 -0.09
N TYR A 43 7.80 0.55 -1.25
CA TYR A 43 6.84 0.18 -2.27
C TYR A 43 7.03 -1.28 -2.74
N MET A 44 8.25 -1.63 -3.15
CA MET A 44 8.57 -2.95 -3.68
C MET A 44 8.48 -4.03 -2.60
N ALA A 45 8.99 -3.77 -1.39
CA ALA A 45 8.87 -4.71 -0.28
C ALA A 45 7.41 -5.02 0.06
N GLY A 46 6.56 -3.98 0.14
CA GLY A 46 5.13 -4.15 0.41
C GLY A 46 4.39 -4.85 -0.72
N LEU A 47 4.69 -4.51 -1.99
CA LEU A 47 4.10 -5.16 -3.16
C LEU A 47 4.49 -6.65 -3.23
N THR A 48 5.78 -6.97 -3.07
CA THR A 48 6.25 -8.35 -3.06
C THR A 48 5.59 -9.16 -1.94
N LYS A 49 5.52 -8.59 -0.73
CA LYS A 49 4.82 -9.24 0.40
C LYS A 49 3.35 -9.50 0.08
N PHE A 50 2.65 -8.52 -0.47
CA PHE A 50 1.25 -8.66 -0.85
C PHE A 50 1.06 -9.83 -1.83
N ILE A 51 1.82 -9.86 -2.92
CA ILE A 51 1.72 -10.92 -3.95
C ILE A 51 1.99 -12.30 -3.35
N LEU A 52 3.05 -12.45 -2.56
CA LEU A 52 3.43 -13.74 -1.97
C LEU A 52 2.38 -14.23 -0.96
N GLU A 53 1.82 -13.36 -0.13
CA GLU A 53 0.81 -13.74 0.86
C GLU A 53 -0.54 -14.06 0.21
N VAL A 54 -0.96 -13.31 -0.82
CA VAL A 54 -2.13 -13.67 -1.63
C VAL A 54 -1.95 -15.04 -2.27
N ASN A 55 -0.75 -15.33 -2.80
CA ASN A 55 -0.46 -16.64 -3.39
C ASN A 55 -0.51 -17.79 -2.36
N LYS A 56 -0.28 -17.50 -1.07
CA LYS A 56 -0.46 -18.46 0.04
C LYS A 56 -1.92 -18.60 0.50
N GLY A 57 -2.85 -17.89 -0.14
CA GLY A 57 -4.28 -17.91 0.19
C GLY A 57 -4.70 -16.89 1.26
N GLN A 58 -3.81 -15.98 1.68
CA GLN A 58 -4.19 -14.91 2.59
C GLN A 58 -5.12 -13.91 1.89
N LYS A 59 -6.20 -13.53 2.58
CA LYS A 59 -7.20 -12.61 2.04
C LYS A 59 -6.99 -11.16 2.46
N LYS A 60 -6.43 -10.92 3.65
CA LYS A 60 -6.14 -9.57 4.16
C LYS A 60 -4.71 -9.54 4.69
N ILE A 61 -3.87 -8.68 4.11
CA ILE A 61 -2.44 -8.65 4.38
C ILE A 61 -2.14 -7.38 5.15
N LYS A 62 -1.45 -7.52 6.28
CA LYS A 62 -0.90 -6.38 7.01
C LYS A 62 0.38 -5.93 6.31
N LEU A 63 0.29 -4.82 5.60
CA LEU A 63 1.40 -4.18 4.89
C LEU A 63 1.98 -3.04 5.74
#